data_AF-A0A2B8APX6-F1
#
_entry.id   AF-A0A2B8APX6-F1
#
_cell.length_a   1.000
_cell.length_b   1.000
_cell.length_c   1.000
_cell.angle_alpha   90.00
_cell.angle_beta   90.00
_cell.angle_gamma   90.00
#
_symmetry.space_group_name_H-M   'P 1'
#
loop_
_entity.id
_entity.type
_entity.pdbx_description
1 polymer ?
#
loop_
_entity_poly.entity_id
_entity_poly.type
_entity_poly.pdbx_seq_one_letter_code
_entity_poly.pdbx_strand_id
1 'polypeptide(L)'
;MREGPDPSVCENCGSRRGDEGPPAAVRRDRDEEGRARNARPRDGLGRPLPYGAEGVERQPEGIVRTPGQTLDEAQQLLDEGKPFHAHEVFEDAWKSSSSDADRALWRAMAQLAVGLTHAARGNLRGAGSLLLRAADGVEPYAARPPYGIDAAGLVAWARALESGLTGDADLSPDRLAPRLRAREAEDPTVAEDPAGPGR
;
A
#
# COMPACT_ATOMS: atom_id res chain seq x y z
N MET A 1 29.37 -6.43 25.18
CA MET A 1 28.90 -5.15 24.60
C MET A 1 27.93 -5.49 23.49
N ARG A 2 26.63 -5.29 23.72
CA ARG A 2 25.61 -5.40 22.67
C ARG A 2 25.35 -3.97 22.20
N GLU A 3 25.75 -3.68 20.98
CA GLU A 3 25.48 -2.39 20.34
C GLU A 3 23.96 -2.17 20.27
N GLY A 4 23.50 -0.99 20.71
CA GLY A 4 22.10 -0.60 20.63
C GLY A 4 21.67 -0.31 19.19
N PRO A 5 20.37 -0.34 18.88
CA PRO A 5 19.85 -0.12 17.54
C PRO A 5 20.22 1.27 17.00
N ASP A 6 20.62 1.33 15.73
CA ASP A 6 21.04 2.54 15.01
C ASP A 6 19.88 3.54 14.82
N PRO A 7 19.96 4.77 15.38
CA PRO A 7 18.89 5.78 15.32
C PRO A 7 18.69 6.41 13.93
N SER A 8 19.46 6.01 12.91
CA SER A 8 19.34 6.52 11.53
C SER A 8 18.20 5.88 10.73
N VAL A 9 17.55 4.85 11.28
CA VAL A 9 16.43 4.13 10.67
C VAL A 9 15.15 4.43 11.44
N CYS A 10 14.14 4.96 10.76
CA CYS A 10 12.80 5.05 11.36
C CYS A 10 12.27 3.63 11.61
N GLU A 11 12.12 3.23 12.88
CA GLU A 11 11.58 1.92 13.28
C GLU A 11 10.16 1.64 12.72
N ASN A 12 9.44 2.69 12.30
CA ASN A 12 8.08 2.58 11.78
C ASN A 12 8.03 2.25 10.27
N CYS A 13 8.99 2.72 9.45
CA CYS A 13 8.97 2.52 7.98
C CYS A 13 10.29 2.10 7.29
N GLY A 14 11.41 1.97 8.01
CA GLY A 14 12.66 1.40 7.48
C GLY A 14 13.41 2.24 6.41
N SER A 15 12.99 3.48 6.17
CA SER A 15 13.65 4.39 5.22
C SER A 15 14.89 5.03 5.86
N ARG A 16 16.06 4.96 5.20
CA ARG A 16 17.21 5.83 5.55
C ARG A 16 16.87 7.24 5.11
N ARG A 17 17.06 8.24 5.98
CA ARG A 17 16.97 9.66 5.56
C ARG A 17 18.04 9.91 4.51
N GLY A 18 17.62 10.21 3.28
CA GLY A 18 18.51 10.77 2.27
C GLY A 18 18.99 12.15 2.72
N ASP A 19 20.28 12.39 2.56
CA ASP A 19 20.96 13.65 2.79
C ASP A 19 20.49 14.67 1.73
N GLU A 20 19.35 15.31 1.97
CA GLU A 20 18.98 16.55 1.31
C GLU A 20 18.73 17.58 2.42
N GLY A 21 19.66 18.53 2.53
CA GLY A 21 19.58 19.64 3.48
C GLY A 21 18.23 20.37 3.36
N PRO A 22 17.69 20.93 4.46
CA PRO A 22 16.37 21.53 4.44
C PRO A 22 16.32 22.69 3.44
N PRO A 23 15.38 22.70 2.47
CA PRO A 23 15.13 23.89 1.67
C PRO A 23 14.68 25.03 2.59
N ALA A 24 15.06 26.26 2.23
CA ALA A 24 14.77 27.47 2.97
C ALA A 24 13.30 27.51 3.45
N ALA A 25 13.11 27.84 4.73
CA ALA A 25 11.83 27.76 5.43
C ALA A 25 10.77 28.67 4.79
N VAL A 26 10.00 28.12 3.85
CA VAL A 26 8.68 28.66 3.50
C VAL A 26 7.82 28.52 4.74
N ARG A 27 7.28 29.63 5.26
CA ARG A 27 6.46 29.62 6.48
C ARG A 27 5.28 28.66 6.25
N ARG A 28 5.22 27.60 7.06
CA ARG A 28 4.12 26.63 7.05
C ARG A 28 2.83 27.34 7.45
N ASP A 29 1.76 27.15 6.69
CA ASP A 29 0.41 27.57 7.10
C ASP A 29 0.08 26.92 8.45
N ARG A 30 -0.42 27.71 9.38
CA ARG A 30 -0.78 27.28 10.74
C ARG A 30 -2.27 27.53 10.98
N ASP A 31 -2.92 26.66 11.75
CA ASP A 31 -4.24 26.96 12.31
C ASP A 31 -4.15 28.05 13.40
N GLU A 32 -5.31 28.47 13.89
CA GLU A 32 -5.44 29.44 14.99
C GLU A 32 -4.77 28.93 16.28
N GLU A 33 -4.52 27.63 16.41
CA GLU A 33 -3.78 27.00 17.51
C GLU A 33 -2.27 26.81 17.22
N GLY A 34 -1.76 27.30 16.08
CA GLY A 34 -0.34 27.23 15.71
C GLY A 34 0.14 25.89 15.16
N ARG A 35 -0.76 24.91 14.93
CA ARG A 35 -0.46 23.62 14.30
C ARG A 35 -0.35 23.79 12.80
N ALA A 36 0.63 23.13 12.18
CA ALA A 36 0.81 23.19 10.73
C ALA A 36 -0.44 22.63 10.02
N ARG A 37 -1.24 23.51 9.40
CA ARG A 37 -2.32 23.07 8.50
C ARG A 37 -1.67 22.64 7.21
N ASN A 38 -1.80 21.36 6.89
CA ASN A 38 -1.41 20.81 5.60
C ASN A 38 -2.48 21.18 4.55
N ALA A 39 -2.77 22.49 4.40
CA ALA A 39 -3.83 23.03 3.53
C ALA A 39 -3.41 23.11 2.05
N ARG A 40 -2.14 22.80 1.75
CA ARG A 40 -1.64 22.81 0.38
C ARG A 40 -2.24 21.63 -0.40
N PRO A 41 -2.92 21.86 -1.54
CA PRO A 41 -3.47 20.80 -2.37
C PRO A 41 -2.41 19.77 -2.77
N ARG A 42 -2.79 18.50 -2.94
CA ARG A 42 -1.87 17.40 -3.28
C ARG A 42 -2.40 16.59 -4.46
N ASP A 43 -1.52 15.99 -5.23
CA ASP A 43 -1.90 15.04 -6.27
C ASP A 43 -2.27 13.65 -5.69
N GLY A 44 -2.72 12.73 -6.54
CA GLY A 44 -3.09 11.35 -6.16
C GLY A 44 -1.95 10.54 -5.52
N LEU A 45 -0.71 11.00 -5.68
CA LEU A 45 0.48 10.41 -5.06
C LEU A 45 0.86 11.13 -3.77
N GLY A 46 0.17 12.18 -3.34
CA GLY A 46 0.46 12.95 -2.13
C GLY A 46 1.55 14.02 -2.31
N ARG A 47 1.99 14.35 -3.53
CA ARG A 47 2.95 15.44 -3.78
C ARG A 47 2.25 16.80 -3.68
N PRO A 48 2.84 17.82 -3.04
CA PRO A 48 2.24 19.14 -2.96
C PRO A 48 2.10 19.81 -4.34
N LEU A 49 0.90 20.30 -4.65
CA LEU A 49 0.59 21.07 -5.85
C LEU A 49 0.75 22.58 -5.61
N PRO A 50 0.85 23.41 -6.66
CA PRO A 50 0.77 24.86 -6.52
C PRO A 50 -0.53 25.30 -5.81
N TYR A 51 -0.48 26.42 -5.10
CA TYR A 51 -1.70 27.02 -4.52
C TYR A 51 -2.69 27.38 -5.62
N GLY A 52 -3.97 27.05 -5.43
CA GLY A 52 -5.03 27.24 -6.42
C GLY A 52 -5.21 26.10 -7.43
N ALA A 53 -4.33 25.10 -7.42
CA ALA A 53 -4.58 23.85 -8.14
C ALA A 53 -5.60 22.98 -7.39
N GLU A 54 -6.46 22.29 -8.11
CA GLU A 54 -7.36 21.29 -7.53
C GLU A 54 -6.54 20.07 -7.11
N GLY A 55 -6.56 19.74 -5.83
CA GLY A 55 -5.92 18.56 -5.28
C GLY A 55 -6.91 17.42 -5.13
N VAL A 56 -6.39 16.21 -4.99
CA VAL A 56 -7.20 15.06 -4.57
C VAL A 56 -7.54 15.24 -3.09
N GLU A 57 -8.82 15.07 -2.75
CA GLU A 57 -9.28 15.09 -1.37
C GLU A 57 -8.61 13.97 -0.58
N ARG A 58 -8.07 14.30 0.60
CA ARG A 58 -7.45 13.29 1.47
C ARG A 58 -8.52 12.32 1.95
N GLN A 59 -8.13 11.06 2.13
CA GLN A 59 -9.04 10.10 2.71
C GLN A 59 -9.43 10.54 4.14
N PRO A 60 -10.70 10.37 4.53
CA PRO A 60 -11.12 10.64 5.89
C PRO A 60 -10.38 9.70 6.86
N GLU A 61 -9.61 10.29 7.77
CA GLU A 61 -8.84 9.56 8.79
C GLU A 61 -9.77 8.96 9.86
N GLY A 62 -9.47 7.74 10.34
CA GLY A 62 -10.15 7.16 11.50
C GLY A 62 -11.48 6.46 11.20
N ILE A 63 -11.75 6.14 9.93
CA ILE A 63 -12.90 5.30 9.57
C ILE A 63 -12.59 3.85 9.91
N VAL A 64 -13.39 3.27 10.80
CA VAL A 64 -13.35 1.84 11.10
C VAL A 64 -13.99 1.06 9.96
N ARG A 65 -13.18 0.26 9.28
CA ARG A 65 -13.60 -0.62 8.17
C ARG A 65 -13.46 -2.07 8.58
N THR A 66 -14.34 -2.93 8.06
CA THR A 66 -14.09 -4.38 8.13
C THR A 66 -12.88 -4.74 7.26
N PRO A 67 -12.18 -5.86 7.52
CA PRO A 67 -11.12 -6.36 6.64
C PRO A 67 -11.55 -6.46 5.17
N GLY A 68 -12.82 -6.82 4.93
CA GLY A 68 -13.38 -6.90 3.60
C GLY A 68 -13.39 -5.56 2.87
N GLN A 69 -14.00 -4.56 3.53
CA GLN A 69 -14.09 -3.19 3.01
C GLN A 69 -12.70 -2.55 2.83
N THR A 70 -11.78 -2.78 3.77
CA THR A 70 -10.39 -2.31 3.65
C THR A 70 -9.74 -2.78 2.36
N LEU A 71 -9.89 -4.07 2.03
CA LEU A 71 -9.32 -4.65 0.81
C LEU A 71 -9.99 -4.13 -0.46
N ASP A 72 -11.32 -4.01 -0.46
CA ASP A 72 -12.07 -3.58 -1.64
C ASP A 72 -11.78 -2.11 -1.97
N GLU A 73 -11.76 -1.24 -0.96
CA GLU A 73 -11.42 0.18 -1.11
C GLU A 73 -9.96 0.37 -1.51
N ALA A 74 -9.02 -0.36 -0.89
CA ALA A 74 -7.62 -0.30 -1.29
C ALA A 74 -7.40 -0.81 -2.72
N GLN A 75 -8.12 -1.86 -3.16
CA GLN A 75 -8.06 -2.34 -4.54
C GLN A 75 -8.52 -1.28 -5.52
N GLN A 76 -9.67 -0.64 -5.25
CA GLN A 76 -10.18 0.43 -6.10
C GLN A 76 -9.17 1.57 -6.22
N LEU A 77 -8.57 2.00 -5.11
CA LEU A 77 -7.58 3.07 -5.11
C LEU A 77 -6.31 2.69 -5.89
N LEU A 78 -5.86 1.44 -5.81
CA LEU A 78 -4.73 0.94 -6.60
C LEU A 78 -5.06 0.91 -8.09
N ASP A 79 -6.25 0.42 -8.45
CA ASP A 79 -6.73 0.39 -9.84
C ASP A 79 -6.87 1.81 -10.43
N GLU A 80 -7.16 2.81 -9.60
CA GLU A 80 -7.18 4.24 -9.96
C GLU A 80 -5.80 4.92 -9.96
N GLY A 81 -4.71 4.19 -9.69
CA GLY A 81 -3.36 4.74 -9.63
C GLY A 81 -3.10 5.65 -8.42
N LYS A 82 -3.80 5.41 -7.30
CA LYS A 82 -3.70 6.16 -6.03
C LYS A 82 -3.09 5.32 -4.90
N PRO A 83 -1.86 4.78 -5.05
CA PRO A 83 -1.23 3.92 -4.04
C PRO A 83 -0.99 4.61 -2.69
N PHE A 84 -0.86 5.94 -2.66
CA PHE A 84 -0.72 6.67 -1.40
C PHE A 84 -2.02 6.66 -0.58
N HIS A 85 -3.17 6.77 -1.24
CA HIS A 85 -4.47 6.69 -0.57
C HIS A 85 -4.77 5.25 -0.11
N ALA A 86 -4.36 4.25 -0.90
CA ALA A 86 -4.44 2.84 -0.46
C ALA A 86 -3.56 2.57 0.78
N HIS A 87 -2.39 3.21 0.88
CA HIS A 87 -1.56 3.16 2.08
C HIS A 87 -2.29 3.69 3.31
N GLU A 88 -2.99 4.82 3.20
CA GLU A 88 -3.78 5.39 4.30
C GLU A 88 -4.89 4.42 4.77
N VAL A 89 -5.58 3.76 3.83
CA VAL A 89 -6.60 2.74 4.15
C VAL A 89 -6.02 1.56 4.94
N PHE A 90 -4.85 1.05 4.55
CA PHE A 90 -4.19 -0.01 5.30
C PHE A 90 -3.61 0.46 6.64
N GLU A 91 -3.17 1.70 6.74
CA GLU A 91 -2.67 2.29 7.99
C GLU A 91 -3.80 2.42 9.02
N ASP A 92 -5.00 2.82 8.60
CA ASP A 92 -6.18 2.86 9.46
C ASP A 92 -6.57 1.45 9.95
N ALA A 93 -6.54 0.45 9.07
CA ALA A 93 -6.77 -0.95 9.45
C ALA A 93 -5.71 -1.45 10.45
N TRP A 94 -4.44 -1.08 10.25
CA TRP A 94 -3.35 -1.38 11.17
C TRP A 94 -3.59 -0.77 12.56
N LYS A 95 -3.96 0.51 12.64
CA LYS A 95 -4.19 1.24 13.90
C LYS A 95 -5.44 0.75 14.65
N SER A 96 -6.45 0.28 13.93
CA SER A 96 -7.72 -0.20 14.50
C SER A 96 -7.71 -1.71 14.84
N SER A 97 -6.70 -2.45 14.39
CA SER A 97 -6.62 -3.90 14.63
C SER A 97 -6.33 -4.25 16.08
N SER A 98 -7.13 -5.19 16.60
CA SER A 98 -6.99 -5.67 17.99
C SER A 98 -6.08 -6.89 18.14
N SER A 99 -5.79 -7.62 17.05
CA SER A 99 -4.89 -8.78 17.08
C SER A 99 -3.50 -8.42 16.53
N ASP A 100 -2.45 -8.99 17.13
CA ASP A 100 -1.07 -8.76 16.64
C ASP A 100 -0.85 -9.33 15.23
N ALA A 101 -1.53 -10.44 14.90
CA ALA A 101 -1.47 -11.03 13.57
C ALA A 101 -2.08 -10.11 12.50
N ASP A 102 -3.24 -9.50 12.76
CA ASP A 102 -3.84 -8.55 11.83
C ASP A 102 -3.00 -7.28 11.74
N ARG A 103 -2.52 -6.79 12.89
CA ARG A 103 -1.66 -5.61 12.94
C ARG A 103 -0.39 -5.79 12.12
N ALA A 104 0.25 -6.95 12.18
CA ALA A 104 1.42 -7.27 11.36
C ALA A 104 1.08 -7.34 9.86
N LEU A 105 -0.04 -7.99 9.50
CA LEU A 105 -0.51 -8.07 8.11
C LEU A 105 -0.80 -6.69 7.52
N TRP A 106 -1.62 -5.87 8.18
CA TRP A 106 -1.99 -4.55 7.67
C TRP A 106 -0.80 -3.61 7.56
N ARG A 107 0.17 -3.73 8.48
CA ARG A 107 1.45 -3.01 8.35
C ARG A 107 2.19 -3.41 7.08
N ALA A 108 2.25 -4.70 6.76
CA ALA A 108 2.91 -5.18 5.53
C ALA A 108 2.17 -4.71 4.27
N MET A 109 0.84 -4.71 4.27
CA MET A 109 0.02 -4.17 3.17
C MET A 109 0.20 -2.65 3.01
N ALA A 110 0.31 -1.91 4.11
CA ALA A 110 0.63 -0.48 4.08
C ALA A 110 2.04 -0.24 3.50
N GLN A 111 3.01 -1.11 3.80
CA GLN A 111 4.36 -1.07 3.21
C GLN A 111 4.35 -1.37 1.70
N LEU A 112 3.53 -2.31 1.25
CA LEU A 112 3.33 -2.59 -0.17
C LEU A 112 2.87 -1.31 -0.89
N ALA A 113 1.76 -0.71 -0.43
CA ALA A 113 1.16 0.47 -1.04
C ALA A 113 2.10 1.70 -1.06
N VAL A 114 2.86 1.94 0.02
CA VAL A 114 3.86 3.04 0.02
C VAL A 114 5.08 2.71 -0.85
N GLY A 115 5.46 1.43 -1.00
CA GLY A 115 6.46 0.99 -1.97
C GLY A 115 6.04 1.32 -3.41
N LEU A 116 4.77 1.10 -3.75
CA LEU A 116 4.19 1.48 -5.04
C LEU A 116 4.17 2.99 -5.24
N THR A 117 3.88 3.76 -4.19
CA THR A 117 3.95 5.22 -4.22
C THR A 117 5.38 5.70 -4.52
N HIS A 118 6.40 5.06 -3.94
CA HIS A 118 7.80 5.37 -4.24
C HIS A 118 8.16 5.04 -5.68
N ALA A 119 7.70 3.90 -6.20
CA ALA A 119 7.91 3.50 -7.58
C ALA A 119 7.29 4.53 -8.55
N ALA A 120 6.01 4.87 -8.34
CA ALA A 120 5.30 5.87 -9.15
C ALA A 120 5.94 7.27 -9.11
N ARG A 121 6.70 7.59 -8.05
CA ARG A 121 7.46 8.85 -7.92
C ARG A 121 8.88 8.77 -8.49
N GLY A 122 9.30 7.64 -9.05
CA GLY A 122 10.64 7.41 -9.57
C GLY A 122 11.72 7.11 -8.52
N ASN A 123 11.34 6.91 -7.25
CA ASN A 123 12.28 6.53 -6.20
C ASN A 123 12.44 5.00 -6.15
N LEU A 124 13.14 4.46 -7.15
CA LEU A 124 13.27 3.01 -7.37
C LEU A 124 13.96 2.29 -6.21
N ARG A 125 15.05 2.86 -5.68
CA ARG A 125 15.77 2.28 -4.53
C ARG A 125 14.88 2.19 -3.29
N GLY A 126 14.14 3.27 -3.00
CA GLY A 126 13.21 3.29 -1.88
C GLY A 126 12.05 2.30 -2.08
N ALA A 127 11.52 2.24 -3.30
CA ALA A 127 10.46 1.32 -3.67
C ALA A 127 10.87 -0.14 -3.46
N GLY A 128 12.00 -0.58 -4.02
CA GLY A 128 12.47 -1.96 -3.88
C GLY A 128 12.65 -2.38 -2.43
N SER A 129 13.26 -1.49 -1.62
CA SER A 129 13.43 -1.74 -0.19
C SER A 129 12.10 -1.90 0.57
N LEU A 130 11.05 -1.19 0.18
CA LEU A 130 9.72 -1.31 0.78
C LEU A 130 8.97 -2.55 0.28
N LEU A 131 9.06 -2.86 -1.02
CA LEU A 131 8.44 -4.03 -1.64
C LEU A 131 8.98 -5.33 -1.04
N LEU A 132 10.29 -5.46 -0.82
CA LEU A 132 10.87 -6.65 -0.18
C LEU A 132 10.38 -6.82 1.26
N ARG A 133 10.36 -5.74 2.05
CA ARG A 133 9.83 -5.80 3.43
C ARG A 133 8.36 -6.16 3.47
N ALA A 134 7.57 -5.62 2.54
CA ALA A 134 6.16 -5.97 2.41
C ALA A 134 6.00 -7.46 2.07
N ALA A 135 6.80 -7.98 1.12
CA ALA A 135 6.80 -9.39 0.76
C ALA A 135 7.14 -10.28 1.98
N ASP A 136 8.21 -9.96 2.70
CA ASP A 136 8.61 -10.71 3.90
C ASP A 136 7.56 -10.64 5.01
N GLY A 137 6.84 -9.51 5.12
CA GLY A 137 5.75 -9.33 6.07
C GLY A 137 4.47 -10.08 5.71
N VAL A 138 4.19 -10.29 4.41
CA VAL A 138 3.01 -11.02 3.91
C VAL A 138 3.26 -12.53 3.80
N GLU A 139 4.51 -12.96 3.58
CA GLU A 139 4.90 -14.37 3.41
C GLU A 139 4.39 -15.32 4.50
N PRO A 140 4.37 -14.96 5.81
CA PRO A 140 3.82 -15.83 6.85
C PRO A 140 2.35 -16.22 6.66
N TYR A 141 1.59 -15.45 5.88
CA TYR A 141 0.16 -15.67 5.63
C TYR A 141 -0.09 -16.47 4.34
N ALA A 142 0.93 -16.73 3.51
CA ALA A 142 0.78 -17.34 2.19
C ALA A 142 0.11 -18.73 2.22
N ALA A 143 0.39 -19.54 3.25
CA ALA A 143 -0.17 -20.89 3.37
C ALA A 143 -1.65 -20.90 3.81
N ARG A 144 -2.09 -19.88 4.55
CA ARG A 144 -3.46 -19.74 5.07
C ARG A 144 -3.83 -18.25 5.07
N PRO A 145 -4.16 -17.68 3.91
CA PRO A 145 -4.41 -16.25 3.81
C PRO A 145 -5.72 -15.89 4.52
N PRO A 146 -5.70 -14.90 5.44
CA PRO A 146 -6.92 -14.39 6.05
C PRO A 146 -7.67 -13.49 5.05
N TYR A 147 -8.97 -13.31 5.29
CA TYR A 147 -9.81 -12.33 4.59
C TYR A 147 -9.90 -12.47 3.06
N GLY A 148 -9.45 -13.60 2.49
CA GLY A 148 -9.43 -13.85 1.05
C GLY A 148 -8.28 -13.17 0.30
N ILE A 149 -7.23 -12.75 1.02
CA ILE A 149 -6.05 -12.09 0.42
C ILE A 149 -5.28 -13.07 -0.45
N ASP A 150 -4.79 -12.63 -1.63
CA ASP A 150 -3.85 -13.41 -2.42
C ASP A 150 -2.41 -13.28 -1.87
N ALA A 151 -2.18 -13.77 -0.66
CA ALA A 151 -0.90 -13.54 0.03
C ALA A 151 0.29 -14.10 -0.77
N ALA A 152 0.15 -15.30 -1.34
CA ALA A 152 1.18 -15.91 -2.16
C ALA A 152 1.42 -15.11 -3.46
N GLY A 153 0.36 -14.69 -4.16
CA GLY A 153 0.45 -13.87 -5.35
C GLY A 153 1.08 -12.51 -5.08
N LEU A 154 0.72 -11.86 -3.98
CA LEU A 154 1.29 -10.57 -3.56
C LEU A 154 2.79 -10.66 -3.26
N VAL A 155 3.24 -11.72 -2.58
CA VAL A 155 4.67 -11.94 -2.32
C VAL A 155 5.44 -12.13 -3.64
N ALA A 156 4.93 -12.99 -4.52
CA ALA A 156 5.55 -13.25 -5.82
C ALA A 156 5.61 -11.97 -6.67
N TRP A 157 4.50 -11.23 -6.69
CA TRP A 157 4.38 -9.98 -7.43
C TRP A 157 5.32 -8.90 -6.91
N ALA A 158 5.41 -8.71 -5.59
CA ALA A 158 6.27 -7.68 -5.00
C ALA A 158 7.76 -7.96 -5.25
N ARG A 159 8.17 -9.23 -5.15
CA ARG A 159 9.54 -9.66 -5.48
C ARG A 159 9.84 -9.49 -6.96
N ALA A 160 8.91 -9.84 -7.84
CA ALA A 160 9.07 -9.67 -9.29
C ALA A 160 9.15 -8.19 -9.70
N LEU A 161 8.29 -7.34 -9.13
CA LEU A 161 8.35 -5.90 -9.39
C LEU A 161 9.70 -5.34 -8.92
N GLU A 162 10.12 -5.65 -7.70
CA GLU A 162 11.40 -5.16 -7.17
C GLU A 162 12.59 -5.56 -8.05
N SER A 163 12.65 -6.81 -8.49
CA SER A 163 13.71 -7.29 -9.38
C SER A 163 13.70 -6.59 -10.75
N GLY A 164 12.55 -6.05 -11.16
CA GLY A 164 12.38 -5.29 -12.39
C GLY A 164 12.48 -3.77 -12.24
N LEU A 165 12.76 -3.22 -11.05
CA LEU A 165 12.88 -1.77 -10.84
C LEU A 165 14.19 -1.20 -11.38
N THR A 166 14.28 -1.06 -12.70
CA THR A 166 15.35 -0.40 -13.44
C THR A 166 14.91 0.97 -13.97
N GLY A 167 15.84 1.75 -14.52
CA GLY A 167 15.54 3.11 -15.02
C GLY A 167 14.54 3.15 -16.20
N ASP A 168 14.37 2.03 -16.88
CA ASP A 168 13.46 1.79 -18.01
C ASP A 168 12.20 0.99 -17.62
N ALA A 169 11.99 0.73 -16.33
CA ALA A 169 10.82 -0.01 -15.86
C ALA A 169 9.50 0.68 -16.26
N ASP A 170 8.52 -0.12 -16.69
CA ASP A 170 7.14 0.32 -16.90
C ASP A 170 6.46 0.50 -15.53
N LEU A 171 6.34 1.76 -15.12
CA LEU A 171 5.73 2.18 -13.85
C LEU A 171 4.35 2.80 -14.06
N SER A 172 3.65 2.38 -15.12
CA SER A 172 2.27 2.76 -15.37
C SER A 172 1.33 2.29 -14.23
N PRO A 173 0.20 2.98 -14.00
CA PRO A 173 -0.77 2.60 -12.97
C PRO A 173 -1.19 1.12 -13.06
N ASP A 174 -1.42 0.59 -14.27
CA ASP A 174 -1.79 -0.81 -14.50
C ASP A 174 -0.72 -1.79 -14.02
N ARG A 175 0.57 -1.41 -14.08
CA ARG A 175 1.69 -2.19 -13.56
C ARG A 175 1.88 -2.04 -12.07
N LEU A 176 1.33 -1.01 -11.45
CA LEU A 176 1.41 -0.74 -10.01
C LEU A 176 0.09 -1.05 -9.28
N ALA A 177 -0.78 -1.86 -9.88
CA ALA A 177 -2.05 -2.29 -9.31
C ALA A 177 -2.10 -3.82 -9.15
N PRO A 178 -1.46 -4.39 -8.11
CA PRO A 178 -1.60 -5.82 -7.83
C PRO A 178 -3.04 -6.18 -7.46
N ARG A 179 -3.42 -7.44 -7.68
CA ARG A 179 -4.68 -7.98 -7.15
C ARG A 179 -4.49 -8.37 -5.69
N LEU A 180 -5.27 -7.76 -4.81
CA LEU A 180 -5.17 -7.95 -3.36
C LEU A 180 -5.86 -9.24 -2.91
N ARG A 181 -6.88 -9.68 -3.63
CA ARG A 181 -7.67 -10.88 -3.33
C ARG A 181 -7.39 -11.97 -4.35
N ALA A 182 -7.43 -13.22 -3.88
CA ALA A 182 -7.38 -14.34 -4.78
C ALA A 182 -8.62 -14.28 -5.67
N ARG A 183 -8.45 -14.49 -6.98
CA ARG A 183 -9.61 -14.73 -7.84
C ARG A 183 -10.25 -16.01 -7.33
N GLU A 184 -11.53 -15.95 -6.95
CA GLU A 184 -12.30 -17.16 -6.71
C GLU A 184 -12.11 -18.02 -7.94
N ALA A 185 -11.54 -19.22 -7.77
CA ALA A 185 -11.52 -20.19 -8.85
C ALA A 185 -12.98 -20.46 -9.16
N GLU A 186 -13.45 -20.03 -10.33
CA GLU A 186 -14.78 -20.42 -10.80
C GLU A 186 -14.83 -21.95 -10.77
N ASP A 187 -15.69 -22.47 -9.90
CA ASP A 187 -15.86 -23.89 -9.67
C ASP A 187 -16.35 -24.53 -10.98
N PRO A 188 -15.58 -25.37 -11.68
CA PRO A 188 -16.01 -25.94 -12.95
C PRO A 188 -16.89 -27.17 -12.69
N THR A 189 -17.98 -27.05 -11.92
CA THR A 189 -18.90 -28.16 -11.69
C THR A 189 -20.36 -27.72 -11.55
N VAL A 190 -20.98 -27.31 -12.66
CA VAL A 190 -22.38 -27.67 -12.92
C VAL A 190 -22.51 -28.15 -14.37
N ALA A 191 -21.89 -29.28 -14.67
CA ALA A 191 -22.36 -30.09 -15.80
C ALA A 191 -23.64 -30.77 -15.33
N GLU A 192 -24.78 -30.13 -15.59
CA GLU A 192 -26.07 -30.78 -15.52
C GLU A 192 -26.06 -31.97 -16.47
N ASP A 193 -26.29 -33.16 -15.91
CA ASP A 193 -26.46 -34.41 -16.63
C ASP A 193 -27.92 -34.48 -17.11
N PRO A 194 -28.23 -34.34 -18.42
CA PRO A 194 -29.58 -34.58 -18.90
C PRO A 194 -29.82 -36.09 -18.99
N ALA A 195 -30.11 -36.71 -17.85
CA ALA A 195 -30.65 -38.07 -17.83
C ALA A 195 -32.06 -38.09 -18.42
N GLY A 196 -32.14 -38.38 -19.73
CA GLY A 196 -33.31 -38.86 -20.45
C GLY A 196 -32.85 -39.47 -21.78
N PRO A 197 -33.43 -40.60 -22.24
CA PRO A 197 -34.87 -40.80 -22.29
C PRO A 197 -35.35 -42.16 -21.78
N GLY A 198 -36.64 -42.21 -21.45
CA GLY A 198 -37.34 -43.42 -21.04
C GLY A 198 -37.53 -44.44 -22.16
N ARG A 199 -37.83 -45.66 -21.73
CA ARG A 199 -38.61 -46.69 -22.42
C ARG A 199 -39.13 -47.68 -21.40
#